data_AF-A0A2D8YW03-F1
#
_entry.id   AF-A0A2D8YW03-F1
#
_cell.length_a   1.000
_cell.length_b   1.000
_cell.length_c   1.000
_cell.angle_alpha   90.00
_cell.angle_beta   90.00
_cell.angle_gamma   90.00
#
_symmetry.space_group_name_H-M   'P 1'
#
loop_
_entity.id
_entity.type
_entity.pdbx_description
1 polymer ?
#
loop_
_entity_poly.entity_id
_entity_poly.type
_entity_poly.pdbx_seq_one_letter_code
_entity_poly.pdbx_strand_id
1 'polypeptide(L)'
;MRRAGIGILALVCGLTLGSVARACGPEVVIRFIDSSPDLFIIENKSQEPWTLLSLEFRAANSAGRVVFDTDFGGAGASEPQQFEIVEGEVGLMQPPVVADGAEELTLHFTSFQAGRSFVFTIDLDDRLENSAEGQAYVTGEEIAGAEVTGLLTHPRIGEGNARGTFGTDGKAHLRGAACV
;
A
#
# COMPACT_ATOMS: atom_id res chain seq x y z
N MET A 1 31.51 -64.47 -38.86
CA MET A 1 31.25 -64.31 -37.41
C MET A 1 31.25 -62.84 -37.06
N ARG A 2 30.48 -62.47 -36.02
CA ARG A 2 30.28 -61.14 -35.40
C ARG A 2 29.20 -60.24 -36.03
N ARG A 3 28.00 -60.38 -35.47
CA ARG A 3 26.94 -59.36 -35.40
C ARG A 3 27.41 -58.20 -34.52
N ALA A 4 27.04 -56.98 -34.88
CA ALA A 4 27.04 -55.84 -33.96
C ALA A 4 25.74 -55.05 -34.19
N GLY A 5 24.82 -55.16 -33.25
CA GLY A 5 23.71 -54.22 -33.08
C GLY A 5 23.96 -53.41 -31.82
N ILE A 6 23.62 -52.13 -31.85
CA ILE A 6 23.41 -51.16 -30.74
C ILE A 6 22.80 -49.96 -31.48
N GLY A 7 21.67 -49.33 -31.15
CA GLY A 7 20.87 -49.27 -29.93
C GLY A 7 20.35 -47.82 -29.91
N ILE A 8 19.11 -47.59 -30.34
CA ILE A 8 18.51 -46.25 -30.37
C ILE A 8 18.17 -45.85 -28.93
N LEU A 9 18.91 -44.90 -28.38
CA LEU A 9 18.61 -44.30 -27.08
C LEU A 9 17.59 -43.17 -27.30
N ALA A 10 16.32 -43.44 -27.02
CA ALA A 10 15.27 -42.43 -27.02
C ALA A 10 15.37 -41.60 -25.73
N LEU A 11 15.85 -40.35 -25.85
CA LEU A 11 15.84 -39.38 -24.77
C LEU A 11 14.42 -38.82 -24.60
N VAL A 12 13.67 -39.35 -23.65
CA VAL A 12 12.37 -38.79 -23.25
C VAL A 12 12.64 -37.57 -22.36
N CYS A 13 12.56 -36.38 -22.96
CA CYS A 13 12.58 -35.12 -22.22
C CYS A 13 11.21 -34.91 -21.57
N GLY A 14 11.09 -35.19 -20.27
CA GLY A 14 9.88 -34.97 -19.50
C GLY A 14 9.60 -33.47 -19.38
N LEU A 15 8.58 -32.98 -20.07
CA LEU A 15 8.03 -31.64 -19.86
C LEU A 15 7.30 -31.61 -18.51
N THR A 16 7.99 -31.18 -17.46
CA THR A 16 7.32 -30.77 -16.22
C THR A 16 6.55 -29.49 -16.52
N LEU A 17 5.23 -29.59 -16.66
CA LEU A 17 4.32 -28.45 -16.62
C LEU A 17 4.44 -27.82 -15.23
N GLY A 18 5.32 -26.84 -15.08
CA GLY A 18 5.38 -26.03 -13.87
C GLY A 18 4.06 -25.26 -13.73
N SER A 19 3.41 -25.36 -12.57
CA SER A 19 2.31 -24.47 -12.24
C SER A 19 2.82 -23.03 -12.31
N VAL A 20 2.30 -22.26 -13.27
CA VAL A 20 2.47 -20.81 -13.29
C VAL A 20 1.79 -20.28 -12.04
N ALA A 21 2.56 -19.77 -11.08
CA ALA A 21 2.00 -19.08 -9.92
C ALA A 21 1.12 -17.94 -10.42
N ARG A 22 -0.19 -18.06 -10.27
CA ARG A 22 -1.12 -16.98 -10.59
C ARG A 22 -1.00 -15.93 -9.49
N ALA A 23 -0.75 -14.68 -9.86
CA ALA A 23 -0.86 -13.54 -8.96
C ALA A 23 -2.35 -13.30 -8.65
N CYS A 24 -2.90 -14.08 -7.73
CA CYS A 24 -4.31 -14.02 -7.30
C CYS A 24 -4.47 -13.53 -5.85
N GLY A 25 -3.37 -13.17 -5.20
CA GLY A 25 -3.39 -12.56 -3.88
C GLY A 25 -3.92 -11.11 -3.93
N PRO A 26 -4.19 -10.50 -2.76
CA PRO A 26 -4.61 -9.11 -2.69
C PRO A 26 -3.47 -8.17 -3.14
N GLU A 27 -3.85 -7.11 -3.85
CA GLU A 27 -2.95 -6.04 -4.28
C GLU A 27 -3.62 -4.67 -4.06
N VAL A 28 -2.95 -3.79 -3.30
CA VAL A 28 -3.37 -2.41 -3.08
C VAL A 28 -2.18 -1.51 -3.36
N VAL A 29 -2.42 -0.42 -4.09
CA VAL A 29 -1.39 0.61 -4.34
C VAL A 29 -1.84 1.89 -3.68
N ILE A 30 -0.94 2.53 -2.96
CA ILE A 30 -1.16 3.82 -2.32
C ILE A 30 -0.14 4.78 -2.88
N ARG A 31 -0.58 5.97 -3.25
CA ARG A 31 0.29 7.06 -3.70
C ARG A 31 0.07 8.27 -2.80
N PHE A 32 1.17 8.78 -2.29
CA PHE A 32 1.27 10.07 -1.64
C PHE A 32 1.73 11.11 -2.67
N ILE A 33 1.16 12.30 -2.59
CA ILE A 33 1.58 13.48 -3.34
C ILE A 33 1.64 14.63 -2.36
N ASP A 34 2.83 15.19 -2.22
CA ASP A 34 3.05 16.47 -1.55
C ASP A 34 2.35 17.58 -2.36
N SER A 35 1.27 18.13 -1.81
CA SER A 35 0.48 19.19 -2.42
C SER A 35 -0.14 20.09 -1.35
N SER A 36 -0.85 21.16 -1.73
CA SER A 36 -1.52 22.03 -0.75
C SER A 36 -3.03 21.93 -0.93
N PRO A 37 -3.73 21.04 -0.19
CA PRO A 37 -3.25 20.10 0.83
C PRO A 37 -2.68 18.78 0.26
N ASP A 38 -1.99 18.02 1.09
CA ASP A 38 -1.42 16.70 0.75
C ASP A 38 -2.47 15.69 0.30
N LEU A 39 -2.15 14.89 -0.72
CA LEU A 39 -3.08 13.98 -1.37
C LEU A 39 -2.67 12.51 -1.25
N PHE A 40 -3.58 11.69 -0.72
CA PHE A 40 -3.45 10.24 -0.71
C PHE A 40 -4.46 9.61 -1.67
N ILE A 41 -3.96 8.72 -2.53
CA ILE A 41 -4.76 7.95 -3.48
C ILE A 41 -4.55 6.47 -3.20
N ILE A 42 -5.62 5.78 -2.82
CA ILE A 42 -5.64 4.34 -2.59
C ILE A 42 -6.36 3.68 -3.76
N GLU A 43 -5.74 2.65 -4.34
CA GLU A 43 -6.33 1.83 -5.39
C GLU A 43 -6.29 0.36 -5.00
N ASN A 44 -7.45 -0.30 -4.95
CA ASN A 44 -7.50 -1.75 -4.81
C ASN A 44 -7.27 -2.38 -6.20
N LYS A 45 -6.03 -2.81 -6.46
CA LYS A 45 -5.57 -3.36 -7.75
C LYS A 45 -5.67 -4.89 -7.81
N SER A 46 -6.30 -5.52 -6.83
CA SER A 46 -6.48 -6.97 -6.79
C SER A 46 -7.14 -7.48 -8.09
N GLN A 47 -6.62 -8.57 -8.65
CA GLN A 47 -7.19 -9.19 -9.87
C GLN A 47 -8.39 -10.10 -9.55
N GLU A 48 -8.37 -10.75 -8.39
CA GLU A 48 -9.47 -11.53 -7.84
C GLU A 48 -10.38 -10.63 -6.95
N PRO A 49 -11.60 -11.07 -6.59
CA PRO A 49 -12.55 -10.27 -5.82
C PRO A 49 -12.17 -10.14 -4.34
N TRP A 50 -11.02 -9.55 -4.07
CA TRP A 50 -10.59 -9.09 -2.76
C TRP A 50 -11.20 -7.73 -2.46
N THR A 51 -11.94 -7.64 -1.36
CA THR A 51 -12.49 -6.39 -0.83
C THR A 51 -11.61 -5.92 0.32
N LEU A 52 -11.10 -4.70 0.25
CA LEU A 52 -10.35 -4.07 1.34
C LEU A 52 -11.32 -3.67 2.46
N LEU A 53 -11.03 -4.14 3.67
CA LEU A 53 -11.84 -3.92 4.87
C LEU A 53 -11.24 -2.85 5.77
N SER A 54 -9.92 -2.84 5.89
CA SER A 54 -9.21 -1.78 6.62
C SER A 54 -7.83 -1.54 6.05
N LEU A 55 -7.31 -0.35 6.30
CA LEU A 55 -5.96 0.07 5.96
C LEU A 55 -5.39 0.82 7.16
N GLU A 56 -4.23 0.38 7.61
CA GLU A 56 -3.49 0.98 8.72
C GLU A 56 -2.15 1.49 8.19
N PHE A 57 -1.94 2.80 8.31
CA PHE A 57 -0.70 3.50 8.00
C PHE A 57 0.08 3.73 9.29
N ARG A 58 1.40 3.48 9.27
CA ARG A 58 2.32 3.78 10.37
C ARG A 58 3.56 4.53 9.87
N ALA A 59 3.72 5.75 10.33
CA ALA A 59 4.77 6.68 9.93
C ALA A 59 6.08 6.51 10.71
N ALA A 60 6.06 5.80 11.83
CA ALA A 60 7.18 5.73 12.80
C ALA A 60 8.53 5.33 12.18
N ASN A 61 8.52 4.52 11.11
CA ASN A 61 9.72 4.05 10.41
C ASN A 61 10.06 4.84 9.13
N SER A 62 9.35 5.94 8.86
CA SER A 62 9.67 6.83 7.75
C SER A 62 11.02 7.51 7.95
N ALA A 63 11.76 7.74 6.87
CA ALA A 63 13.06 8.38 6.92
C ALA A 63 12.99 9.82 7.44
N GLY A 64 11.93 10.55 7.08
CA GLY A 64 11.63 11.92 7.50
C GLY A 64 11.02 12.02 8.91
N ARG A 65 10.74 10.89 9.56
CA ARG A 65 10.00 10.84 10.84
C ARG A 65 8.67 11.57 10.74
N VAL A 66 7.96 11.38 9.62
CA VAL A 66 6.78 12.16 9.27
C VAL A 66 5.63 11.97 10.28
N VAL A 67 4.79 12.98 10.42
CA VAL A 67 3.59 12.99 11.27
C VAL A 67 2.44 13.65 10.54
N PHE A 68 1.22 13.32 10.95
CA PHE A 68 0.04 14.07 10.52
C PHE A 68 -0.01 15.41 11.25
N ASP A 69 -0.02 16.52 10.49
CA ASP A 69 -0.22 17.88 11.02
C ASP A 69 -1.69 18.28 10.85
N THR A 70 -2.41 18.39 11.97
CA THR A 70 -3.86 18.67 11.92
C THR A 70 -4.27 19.93 12.65
N ASP A 71 -3.35 20.58 13.38
CA ASP A 71 -3.65 21.71 14.24
C ASP A 71 -2.58 22.81 14.18
N PHE A 72 -3.01 24.08 14.13
CA PHE A 72 -2.07 25.22 14.16
C PHE A 72 -1.27 25.28 15.45
N GLY A 73 0.06 25.39 15.32
CA GLY A 73 0.99 25.47 16.45
C GLY A 73 1.20 24.13 17.16
N GLY A 74 0.87 23.05 16.47
CA GLY A 74 0.98 21.67 16.90
C GLY A 74 2.38 21.07 16.78
N ALA A 75 2.41 19.76 16.57
CA ALA A 75 3.61 18.94 16.41
C ALA A 75 4.18 19.00 14.98
N GLY A 76 3.37 19.38 14.00
CA GLY A 76 3.81 19.76 12.66
C GLY A 76 4.27 21.22 12.58
N ALA A 77 4.52 21.66 11.37
CA ALA A 77 4.97 22.98 10.98
C ALA A 77 3.76 23.85 10.56
N SER A 78 3.64 24.20 9.28
CA SER A 78 2.70 25.23 8.81
C SER A 78 1.74 24.65 7.79
N GLU A 79 0.54 25.23 7.73
CA GLU A 79 -0.56 24.82 6.81
C GLU A 79 -1.32 23.52 7.19
N PRO A 80 -1.59 23.26 8.49
CA PRO A 80 -2.25 22.04 8.94
C PRO A 80 -3.59 21.80 8.26
N GLN A 81 -3.87 20.55 7.93
CA GLN A 81 -5.09 20.13 7.26
C GLN A 81 -5.66 18.85 7.88
N GLN A 82 -6.94 18.94 8.26
CA GLN A 82 -7.69 17.78 8.75
C GLN A 82 -7.99 16.78 7.63
N PHE A 83 -8.25 15.52 8.02
CA PHE A 83 -8.72 14.51 7.09
C PHE A 83 -9.98 14.96 6.35
N GLU A 84 -9.91 14.99 5.02
CA GLU A 84 -11.04 15.29 4.16
C GLU A 84 -11.13 14.31 3.00
N ILE A 85 -12.36 13.88 2.67
CA ILE A 85 -12.60 13.00 1.53
C ILE A 85 -12.67 13.87 0.27
N VAL A 86 -11.86 13.52 -0.72
CA VAL A 86 -11.89 14.17 -2.04
C VAL A 86 -12.77 13.40 -3.01
N GLU A 87 -12.57 12.08 -3.12
CA GLU A 87 -13.27 11.25 -4.09
C GLU A 87 -13.35 9.79 -3.64
N GLY A 88 -14.40 9.10 -4.08
CA GLY A 88 -14.48 7.64 -4.05
C GLY A 88 -15.54 7.12 -3.10
N GLU A 89 -16.60 6.54 -3.67
CA GLU A 89 -17.58 5.77 -2.91
C GLU A 89 -17.08 4.35 -2.72
N VAL A 90 -16.37 4.12 -1.62
CA VAL A 90 -15.81 2.81 -1.22
C VAL A 90 -16.38 2.32 0.13
N GLY A 91 -17.43 2.98 0.60
CA GLY A 91 -18.09 2.64 1.86
C GLY A 91 -17.22 2.87 3.08
N LEU A 92 -16.45 3.97 3.11
CA LEU A 92 -15.76 4.42 4.33
C LEU A 92 -16.78 4.51 5.47
N MET A 93 -16.50 3.81 6.58
CA MET A 93 -17.45 3.70 7.69
C MET A 93 -17.62 5.02 8.44
N GLN A 94 -16.50 5.71 8.68
CA GLN A 94 -16.45 7.05 9.26
C GLN A 94 -15.10 7.68 8.90
N PRO A 95 -15.04 9.02 8.71
CA PRO A 95 -13.76 9.72 8.68
C PRO A 95 -12.97 9.46 9.98
N PRO A 96 -11.67 9.14 9.91
CA PRO A 96 -10.85 9.00 11.10
C PRO A 96 -10.72 10.36 11.82
N VAL A 97 -10.64 10.32 13.15
CA VAL A 97 -10.14 11.45 13.93
C VAL A 97 -8.65 11.21 14.12
N VAL A 98 -7.83 12.04 13.50
CA VAL A 98 -6.37 11.98 13.57
C VAL A 98 -5.93 13.13 14.48
N ALA A 99 -5.18 12.81 15.51
CA ALA A 99 -4.62 13.82 16.40
C ALA A 99 -3.39 14.45 15.75
N ASP A 100 -3.16 15.72 16.03
CA ASP A 100 -1.93 16.40 15.64
C ASP A 100 -0.69 15.68 16.20
N GLY A 101 0.31 15.49 15.35
CA GLY A 101 1.52 14.73 15.65
C GLY A 101 1.36 13.22 15.65
N ALA A 102 0.19 12.69 15.24
CA ALA A 102 -0.01 11.26 15.13
C ALA A 102 0.91 10.64 14.07
N GLU A 103 1.38 9.43 14.34
CA GLU A 103 2.14 8.60 13.40
C GLU A 103 1.29 7.47 12.81
N GLU A 104 0.02 7.39 13.19
CA GLU A 104 -0.87 6.30 12.78
C GLU A 104 -2.20 6.84 12.25
N LEU A 105 -2.67 6.22 11.17
CA LEU A 105 -3.99 6.48 10.58
C LEU A 105 -4.63 5.16 10.18
N THR A 106 -5.87 4.95 10.62
CA THR A 106 -6.64 3.75 10.28
C THR A 106 -7.93 4.13 9.56
N LEU A 107 -8.16 3.49 8.41
CA LEU A 107 -9.39 3.60 7.64
C LEU A 107 -10.14 2.27 7.66
N HIS A 108 -11.46 2.33 7.78
CA HIS A 108 -12.34 1.17 7.76
C HIS A 108 -13.38 1.30 6.65
N PHE A 109 -13.55 0.24 5.88
CA PHE A 109 -14.39 0.21 4.68
C PHE A 109 -15.39 -0.95 4.72
N THR A 110 -16.57 -0.71 4.18
CA THR A 110 -17.61 -1.73 4.00
C THR A 110 -17.62 -2.32 2.60
N SER A 111 -17.13 -1.59 1.59
CA SER A 111 -17.32 -1.96 0.18
C SER A 111 -16.18 -1.52 -0.75
N PHE A 112 -14.93 -1.51 -0.27
CA PHE A 112 -13.77 -1.18 -1.11
C PHE A 112 -13.32 -2.38 -1.97
N GLN A 113 -14.12 -2.68 -2.98
CA GLN A 113 -13.93 -3.78 -3.92
C GLN A 113 -12.73 -3.56 -4.85
N ALA A 114 -12.24 -4.66 -5.44
CA ALA A 114 -11.25 -4.64 -6.50
C ALA A 114 -11.62 -3.70 -7.65
N GLY A 115 -10.64 -2.97 -8.18
CA GLY A 115 -10.79 -2.00 -9.27
C GLY A 115 -11.29 -0.61 -8.85
N ARG A 116 -11.62 -0.41 -7.57
CA ARG A 116 -12.06 0.90 -7.03
C ARG A 116 -10.86 1.75 -6.59
N SER A 117 -11.13 3.04 -6.38
CA SER A 117 -10.19 4.02 -5.83
C SER A 117 -10.86 4.86 -4.74
N PHE A 118 -10.04 5.38 -3.83
CA PHE A 118 -10.43 6.32 -2.78
C PHE A 118 -9.34 7.39 -2.64
N VAL A 119 -9.75 8.65 -2.56
CA VAL A 119 -8.87 9.80 -2.50
C VAL A 119 -9.25 10.66 -1.31
N PHE A 120 -8.27 11.01 -0.50
CA PHE A 120 -8.44 11.89 0.65
C PHE A 120 -7.23 12.81 0.80
N THR A 121 -7.42 13.88 1.54
CA THR A 121 -6.38 14.81 1.93
C THR A 121 -6.21 14.81 3.44
N ILE A 122 -4.97 14.93 3.89
CA ILE A 122 -4.56 15.18 5.28
C ILE A 122 -3.11 15.61 5.22
N ASP A 123 -2.74 16.61 6.02
CA ASP A 123 -1.37 17.14 6.00
C ASP A 123 -0.37 16.14 6.58
N LEU A 124 0.83 16.13 6.01
CA LEU A 124 1.94 15.34 6.49
C LEU A 124 3.20 16.20 6.55
N ASP A 125 3.81 16.27 7.72
CA ASP A 125 5.00 17.06 7.95
C ASP A 125 6.18 16.18 8.35
N ASP A 126 7.39 16.54 7.92
CA ASP A 126 8.61 15.90 8.38
C ASP A 126 9.12 16.55 9.68
N ARG A 127 9.89 15.78 10.46
CA ARG A 127 10.46 16.26 11.72
C ARG A 127 11.98 16.29 11.70
N LEU A 128 12.61 16.28 10.53
CA LEU A 128 14.06 16.40 10.39
C LEU A 128 14.50 17.80 10.80
N GLU A 129 15.68 17.90 11.44
CA GLU A 129 16.27 19.19 11.79
C GLU A 129 16.75 19.94 10.53
N ASN A 130 17.14 19.18 9.49
CA ASN A 130 17.59 19.69 8.20
C ASN A 130 16.77 19.00 7.09
N SER A 131 15.50 19.37 6.99
CA SER A 131 14.61 18.96 5.89
C SER A 131 15.08 19.56 4.56
N ALA A 132 14.85 18.85 3.46
CA ALA A 132 15.29 19.28 2.14
C ALA A 132 14.54 20.54 1.66
N GLU A 133 13.22 20.56 1.86
CA GLU A 133 12.32 21.63 1.40
C GLU A 133 11.69 22.40 2.58
N GLY A 134 11.97 21.97 3.81
CA GLY A 134 11.37 22.49 5.04
C GLY A 134 10.31 21.54 5.58
N GLN A 135 10.04 21.62 6.88
CA GLN A 135 9.25 20.62 7.61
C GLN A 135 7.80 20.48 7.16
N ALA A 136 7.27 21.50 6.45
CA ALA A 136 5.92 21.53 5.90
C ALA A 136 5.80 20.89 4.50
N TYR A 137 6.88 20.26 3.99
CA TYR A 137 6.90 19.61 2.68
C TYR A 137 7.54 18.24 2.82
N VAL A 138 6.82 17.19 2.43
CA VAL A 138 7.32 15.82 2.55
C VAL A 138 7.69 15.29 1.17
N THR A 139 8.97 15.01 0.97
CA THR A 139 9.42 14.33 -0.23
C THR A 139 9.11 12.84 -0.20
N GLY A 140 9.16 12.20 -1.38
CA GLY A 140 9.13 10.74 -1.48
C GLY A 140 10.25 10.08 -0.66
N GLU A 141 11.43 10.71 -0.54
CA GLU A 141 12.54 10.21 0.27
C GLU A 141 12.22 10.26 1.78
N GLU A 142 11.51 11.28 2.23
CA GLU A 142 11.13 11.45 3.64
C GLU A 142 10.00 10.51 4.08
N ILE A 143 8.97 10.30 3.25
CA ILE A 143 7.92 9.31 3.58
C ILE A 143 8.40 7.85 3.45
N ALA A 144 9.49 7.61 2.72
CA ALA A 144 10.01 6.26 2.48
C ALA A 144 10.26 5.51 3.80
N GLY A 145 9.80 4.25 3.86
CA GLY A 145 9.86 3.41 5.05
C GLY A 145 8.60 3.44 5.91
N ALA A 146 7.67 4.39 5.72
CA ALA A 146 6.35 4.33 6.32
C ALA A 146 5.65 3.02 5.92
N GLU A 147 5.05 2.33 6.89
CA GLU A 147 4.46 1.01 6.71
C GLU A 147 2.96 1.12 6.47
N VAL A 148 2.44 0.22 5.63
CA VAL A 148 1.00 0.07 5.47
C VAL A 148 0.60 -1.39 5.48
N THR A 149 -0.42 -1.69 6.28
CA THR A 149 -1.07 -3.00 6.31
C THR A 149 -2.54 -2.87 5.91
N GLY A 150 -2.99 -3.73 5.01
CA GLY A 150 -4.39 -3.86 4.62
C GLY A 150 -4.97 -5.21 5.04
N LEU A 151 -6.16 -5.20 5.62
CA LEU A 151 -6.98 -6.40 5.81
C LEU A 151 -7.98 -6.50 4.67
N LEU A 152 -8.01 -7.63 3.98
CA LEU A 152 -8.91 -7.89 2.86
C LEU A 152 -9.68 -9.19 3.07
N THR A 153 -10.82 -9.31 2.40
CA THR A 153 -11.60 -10.54 2.36
C THR A 153 -11.89 -10.97 0.93
N HIS A 154 -11.91 -12.28 0.71
CA HIS A 154 -12.24 -12.89 -0.56
C HIS A 154 -13.34 -13.94 -0.37
N PRO A 155 -14.39 -13.96 -1.22
CA PRO A 155 -15.59 -14.78 -1.00
C PRO A 155 -15.34 -16.30 -0.96
N ARG A 156 -14.23 -16.77 -1.55
CA ARG A 156 -13.86 -18.21 -1.55
C ARG A 156 -12.68 -18.57 -0.66
N ILE A 157 -11.86 -17.59 -0.28
CA ILE A 157 -10.58 -17.84 0.43
C ILE A 157 -10.71 -17.42 1.90
N GLY A 158 -11.55 -16.43 2.19
CA GLY A 158 -11.65 -15.81 3.50
C GLY A 158 -10.77 -14.57 3.61
N GLU A 159 -10.32 -14.26 4.82
CA GLU A 159 -9.52 -13.08 5.10
C GLU A 159 -8.04 -13.28 4.73
N GLY A 160 -7.39 -12.19 4.33
CA GLY A 160 -5.98 -12.14 4.00
C GLY A 160 -5.42 -10.75 4.26
N ASN A 161 -4.14 -10.69 4.61
CA ASN A 161 -3.43 -9.43 4.81
C ASN A 161 -2.56 -9.10 3.59
N ALA A 162 -2.49 -7.82 3.24
CA ALA A 162 -1.50 -7.27 2.32
C ALA A 162 -0.63 -6.26 3.07
N ARG A 163 0.67 -6.22 2.78
CA ARG A 163 1.62 -5.31 3.43
C ARG A 163 2.57 -4.70 2.43
N GLY A 164 3.02 -3.49 2.71
CA GLY A 164 4.02 -2.77 1.94
C GLY A 164 4.60 -1.61 2.73
N THR A 165 5.65 -1.00 2.21
CA THR A 165 6.23 0.25 2.71
C THR A 165 6.24 1.28 1.60
N PHE A 166 6.17 2.56 1.95
CA PHE A 166 6.43 3.63 1.00
C PHE A 166 7.87 3.54 0.50
N GLY A 167 8.04 3.62 -0.83
CA GLY A 167 9.33 3.83 -1.48
C GLY A 167 9.63 5.30 -1.65
N THR A 168 10.83 5.60 -2.16
CA THR A 168 11.28 6.97 -2.44
C THR A 168 10.49 7.67 -3.56
N ASP A 169 9.60 6.95 -4.26
CA ASP A 169 8.69 7.51 -5.26
C ASP A 169 7.31 7.87 -4.67
N GLY A 170 7.17 7.89 -3.35
CA GLY A 170 5.92 8.23 -2.66
C GLY A 170 4.84 7.16 -2.82
N LYS A 171 5.19 5.91 -3.17
CA LYS A 171 4.21 4.83 -3.32
C LYS A 171 4.45 3.67 -2.38
N ALA A 172 3.36 3.12 -1.84
CA ALA A 172 3.36 1.83 -1.18
C ALA A 172 2.63 0.79 -2.03
N HIS A 173 3.31 -0.32 -2.31
CA HIS A 173 2.72 -1.48 -3.00
C HIS A 173 2.46 -2.60 -1.99
N LEU A 174 1.20 -2.76 -1.60
CA LEU A 174 0.79 -3.77 -0.64
C LEU A 174 0.48 -5.07 -1.36
N ARG A 175 1.12 -6.16 -0.93
CA ARG A 175 0.87 -7.51 -1.46
C ARG A 175 0.65 -8.51 -0.35
N GLY A 176 -0.29 -9.42 -0.56
CA GLY A 176 -0.51 -10.58 0.31
C GLY A 176 0.09 -11.86 -0.26
N ALA A 177 -0.12 -12.97 0.44
CA ALA A 177 0.29 -14.28 -0.05
C ALA A 177 -0.38 -14.60 -1.40
N ALA A 178 0.40 -15.14 -2.35
CA ALA A 178 -0.14 -15.70 -3.58
C ALA A 178 -0.98 -16.94 -3.26
N CYS A 179 -2.09 -17.16 -3.97
CA CYS A 179 -2.80 -18.42 -3.84
C CYS A 179 -1.99 -19.55 -4.51
N VAL A 180 -2.06 -20.72 -3.89
CA VAL A 180 -1.41 -21.97 -4.33
C VAL A 180 -2.39 -22.82 -5.12
#